data_AF-A0A522DYD9-F1
#
_entry.id   AF-A0A522DYD9-F1
#
_cell.length_a   1.000
_cell.length_b   1.000
_cell.length_c   1.000
_cell.angle_alpha   90.00
_cell.angle_beta   90.00
_cell.angle_gamma   90.00
#
_symmetry.space_group_name_H-M   'P 1'
#
loop_
_entity.id
_entity.type
_entity.pdbx_description
1 polymer ?
#
loop_
_entity_poly.entity_id
_entity_poly.type
_entity_poly.pdbx_seq_one_letter_code
_entity_poly.pdbx_strand_id
1 'polypeptide(L)'
;MTLKLRRPYATPVGQFDEVVLDEERSLRLVLTGNCNLACEFCAYKVKDFYSPEVHSERFVEMEPRYELRKLLKEMRRNLNYDIAHLTGGEPGIAKHLSEIGELCQDESYSINMCSNLVYTKPIVRLIDRGLISELTFSYVPLDSGEQRSQLLVYQRPDEARIGNTLENISHLRSRYHELVIKTNIIMSPFSDIENTAGFIDWCWNNEVKPRVQRDRSSLRISESTDNTKKLLDALKMEPKKVIIKVPGATESCEFEDPNGREMHVKVFNKNYRPQEVCKLCDESNCVKSLSSIRVYDTTNEPVLCLCTLRDDNFSNVTVDQFLKSSVFNEIKGYKTDPISYFDKFCAHPNFQ
;
A
#
# COMPACT_ATOMS: atom_id res chain seq x y z
N MET A 1 15.54 -10.49 5.62
CA MET A 1 16.87 -10.38 4.99
C MET A 1 16.92 -9.10 4.17
N THR A 2 18.06 -8.39 4.16
CA THR A 2 18.23 -7.16 3.37
C THR A 2 19.55 -7.25 2.61
N LEU A 3 19.51 -7.10 1.28
CA LEU A 3 20.68 -7.16 0.40
C LEU A 3 20.86 -5.84 -0.32
N LYS A 4 22.09 -5.31 -0.31
CA LYS A 4 22.43 -4.07 -1.01
C LYS A 4 23.22 -4.35 -2.27
N LEU A 5 22.80 -3.74 -3.37
CA LEU A 5 23.44 -3.84 -4.68
C LEU A 5 23.86 -2.43 -5.11
N ARG A 6 25.14 -2.27 -5.46
CA ARG A 6 25.66 -1.02 -6.01
C ARG A 6 25.73 -1.13 -7.53
N ARG A 7 24.65 -0.74 -8.19
CA ARG A 7 24.56 -0.72 -9.67
C ARG A 7 23.53 0.31 -10.11
N PRO A 8 23.70 0.93 -11.29
CA PRO A 8 22.69 1.82 -11.86
C PRO A 8 21.34 1.11 -12.00
N TYR A 9 20.29 1.80 -11.58
CA TYR A 9 18.91 1.35 -11.67
C TYR A 9 17.99 2.53 -12.00
N ALA A 10 17.29 2.41 -13.12
CA ALA A 10 16.38 3.41 -13.61
C ALA A 10 14.95 3.12 -13.13
N THR A 11 14.28 4.15 -12.62
CA THR A 11 12.84 4.14 -12.35
C THR A 11 12.19 5.27 -13.16
N PRO A 12 10.85 5.34 -13.22
CA PRO A 12 10.17 6.45 -13.89
C PRO A 12 10.50 7.82 -13.30
N VAL A 13 10.98 7.89 -12.05
CA VAL A 13 11.18 9.13 -11.30
C VAL A 13 12.65 9.47 -11.05
N GLY A 14 13.59 8.65 -11.51
CA GLY A 14 15.02 8.94 -11.33
C GLY A 14 15.94 7.77 -11.63
N GLN A 15 17.24 8.06 -11.63
CA GLN A 15 18.34 7.10 -11.68
C GLN A 15 18.93 6.93 -10.29
N PHE A 16 19.28 5.71 -9.92
CA PHE A 16 19.78 5.37 -8.59
C PHE A 16 21.00 4.44 -8.70
N ASP A 17 21.97 4.63 -7.82
CA ASP A 17 23.20 3.81 -7.79
C ASP A 17 23.17 2.73 -6.70
N GLU A 18 22.22 2.80 -5.77
CA GLU A 18 21.97 1.80 -4.73
C GLU A 18 20.57 1.19 -4.86
N VAL A 19 20.53 -0.14 -4.97
CA VAL A 19 19.31 -0.94 -4.89
C VAL A 19 19.35 -1.78 -3.62
N VAL A 20 18.30 -1.70 -2.81
CA VAL A 20 18.11 -2.50 -1.62
C VAL A 20 17.00 -3.51 -1.89
N LEU A 21 17.35 -4.79 -1.90
CA LEU A 21 16.38 -5.86 -1.89
C LEU A 21 15.99 -6.13 -0.44
N ASP A 22 14.78 -5.77 -0.09
CA ASP A 22 14.26 -5.91 1.27
C ASP A 22 13.13 -6.93 1.29
N GLU A 23 13.16 -7.82 2.27
CA GLU A 23 12.16 -8.88 2.36
C GLU A 23 10.75 -8.31 2.60
N GLU A 24 9.78 -8.72 1.78
CA GLU A 24 8.36 -8.45 2.06
C GLU A 24 7.94 -9.29 3.26
N ARG A 25 7.42 -8.63 4.30
CA ARG A 25 7.06 -9.25 5.58
C ARG A 25 5.58 -9.07 5.92
N SER A 26 4.81 -8.52 4.98
CA SER A 26 3.48 -8.03 5.29
C SER A 26 2.35 -8.79 4.59
N LEU A 27 1.26 -8.93 5.33
CA LEU A 27 -0.04 -9.33 4.83
C LEU A 27 -0.98 -8.13 4.88
N ARG A 28 -1.80 -7.94 3.85
CA ARG A 28 -2.88 -6.95 3.86
C ARG A 28 -4.17 -7.61 4.32
N LEU A 29 -4.61 -7.29 5.53
CA LEU A 29 -5.90 -7.73 6.04
C LEU A 29 -6.97 -6.73 5.60
N VAL A 30 -7.85 -7.16 4.68
CA VAL A 30 -8.93 -6.32 4.17
C VAL A 30 -10.13 -6.47 5.10
N LEU A 31 -10.25 -5.54 6.04
CA LEU A 31 -11.20 -5.64 7.14
C LEU A 31 -12.63 -5.45 6.68
N THR A 32 -12.87 -4.53 5.76
CA THR A 32 -14.21 -4.17 5.27
C THR A 32 -14.14 -3.63 3.85
N GLY A 33 -15.20 -3.82 3.07
CA GLY A 33 -15.40 -3.16 1.77
C GLY A 33 -16.03 -1.78 1.90
N ASN A 34 -16.58 -1.46 3.08
CA ASN A 34 -17.26 -0.21 3.35
C ASN A 34 -16.26 0.93 3.46
N CYS A 35 -16.59 2.07 2.86
CA CYS A 35 -15.81 3.30 2.99
C CYS A 35 -16.76 4.49 3.01
N ASN A 36 -16.50 5.42 3.92
CA ASN A 36 -17.20 6.69 4.02
C ASN A 36 -16.85 7.67 2.89
N LEU A 37 -15.95 7.30 1.97
CA LEU A 37 -15.47 8.15 0.88
C LEU A 37 -15.62 7.49 -0.48
N ALA A 38 -15.78 8.30 -1.52
CA ALA A 38 -15.75 7.88 -2.91
C ALA A 38 -14.61 8.54 -3.72
N CYS A 39 -13.36 8.23 -3.38
CA CYS A 39 -12.21 8.84 -4.06
C CYS A 39 -12.01 8.32 -5.49
N GLU A 40 -11.64 9.21 -6.40
CA GLU A 40 -11.44 8.96 -7.86
C GLU A 40 -10.26 8.08 -8.24
N PHE A 41 -9.37 7.82 -7.29
CA PHE A 41 -8.19 6.97 -7.43
C PHE A 41 -8.31 5.69 -6.58
N CYS A 42 -9.46 5.47 -5.94
CA CYS A 42 -9.66 4.38 -5.01
C CYS A 42 -9.91 3.05 -5.75
N ALA A 43 -9.18 2.02 -5.33
CA ALA A 43 -9.30 0.70 -5.93
C ALA A 43 -10.68 0.04 -5.75
N TYR A 44 -11.45 0.48 -4.76
CA TYR A 44 -12.76 -0.09 -4.43
C TYR A 44 -13.94 0.60 -5.14
N LYS A 45 -13.69 1.66 -5.93
CA LYS A 45 -14.78 2.46 -6.53
C LYS A 45 -14.54 2.88 -7.99
N VAL A 46 -13.31 2.73 -8.50
CA VAL A 46 -12.96 3.07 -9.89
C VAL A 46 -12.97 1.80 -10.74
N LYS A 47 -13.63 1.84 -11.90
CA LYS A 47 -13.75 0.69 -12.83
C LYS A 47 -12.39 0.09 -13.23
N ASP A 48 -11.36 0.92 -13.37
CA ASP A 48 -9.99 0.48 -13.72
C ASP A 48 -9.32 -0.39 -12.64
N PHE A 49 -9.80 -0.30 -11.38
CA PHE A 49 -9.22 -0.97 -10.22
C PHE A 49 -10.14 -1.94 -9.50
N TYR A 50 -11.33 -2.18 -10.04
CA TYR A 50 -12.34 -3.09 -9.50
C TYR A 50 -11.69 -4.35 -8.91
N SER A 51 -11.77 -4.56 -7.60
CA SER A 51 -11.35 -5.83 -6.98
C SER A 51 -12.58 -6.72 -7.00
N PRO A 52 -12.66 -7.74 -7.90
CA PRO A 52 -13.83 -8.58 -7.99
C PRO A 52 -14.24 -9.17 -6.64
N GLU A 53 -13.26 -9.43 -5.77
CA GLU A 53 -13.43 -10.04 -4.47
C GLU A 53 -14.22 -9.13 -3.51
N VAL A 54 -13.85 -7.85 -3.39
CA VAL A 54 -14.55 -6.93 -2.47
C VAL A 54 -15.97 -6.58 -2.95
N HIS A 55 -16.24 -6.81 -4.23
CA HIS A 55 -17.55 -6.66 -4.82
C HIS A 55 -18.28 -8.01 -5.02
N SER A 56 -17.67 -9.10 -4.58
CA SER A 56 -18.25 -10.44 -4.65
C SER A 56 -19.27 -10.61 -3.53
N GLU A 57 -20.35 -11.33 -3.80
CA GLU A 57 -21.34 -11.71 -2.79
C GLU A 57 -20.74 -12.60 -1.69
N ARG A 58 -19.56 -13.20 -1.94
CA ARG A 58 -18.85 -14.04 -0.97
C ARG A 58 -18.11 -13.24 0.09
N PHE A 59 -17.78 -11.98 -0.20
CA PHE A 59 -16.99 -11.15 0.70
C PHE A 59 -17.83 -10.71 1.89
N VAL A 60 -17.26 -10.87 3.09
CA VAL A 60 -17.86 -10.40 4.33
C VAL A 60 -16.85 -9.55 5.08
N GLU A 61 -17.34 -8.73 6.00
CA GLU A 61 -16.48 -8.00 6.93
C GLU A 61 -15.66 -9.00 7.77
N MET A 62 -14.38 -8.72 7.98
CA MET A 62 -13.46 -9.65 8.60
C MET A 62 -13.80 -9.90 10.07
N GLU A 63 -13.91 -11.17 10.42
CA GLU A 63 -14.20 -11.63 11.78
C GLU A 63 -12.98 -12.26 12.45
N PRO A 64 -12.84 -12.15 13.80
CA PRO A 64 -11.70 -12.68 14.56
C PRO A 64 -11.82 -14.20 14.78
N ARG A 65 -11.90 -14.96 13.69
CA ARG A 65 -12.16 -16.40 13.69
C ARG A 65 -10.90 -17.23 13.91
N TYR A 66 -11.09 -18.49 14.30
CA TYR A 66 -9.98 -19.44 14.48
C TYR A 66 -9.17 -19.64 13.18
N GLU A 67 -9.85 -19.63 12.04
CA GLU A 67 -9.25 -19.79 10.72
C GLU A 67 -8.31 -18.64 10.37
N LEU A 68 -8.65 -17.40 10.78
CA LEU A 68 -7.77 -16.24 10.60
C LEU A 68 -6.52 -16.38 11.46
N ARG A 69 -6.67 -16.80 12.72
CA ARG A 69 -5.55 -17.08 13.62
C ARG A 69 -4.62 -18.15 13.03
N LYS A 70 -5.19 -19.24 12.53
CA LYS A 70 -4.45 -20.31 11.82
C LYS A 70 -3.71 -19.75 10.62
N LEU A 71 -4.35 -18.93 9.80
CA LEU A 71 -3.72 -18.29 8.64
C LEU A 71 -2.51 -17.45 9.05
N LEU A 72 -2.67 -16.53 10.01
CA LEU A 72 -1.58 -15.67 10.48
C LEU A 72 -0.42 -16.52 11.02
N LYS A 73 -0.71 -17.50 11.88
CA LYS A 73 0.31 -18.39 12.44
C LYS A 73 1.11 -19.12 11.35
N GLU A 74 0.42 -19.68 10.36
CA GLU A 74 1.08 -20.42 9.27
C GLU A 74 1.87 -19.50 8.34
N MET A 75 1.34 -18.31 8.01
CA MET A 75 2.05 -17.34 7.16
C MET A 75 3.31 -16.80 7.84
N ARG A 76 3.25 -16.54 9.15
CA ARG A 76 4.43 -16.18 9.94
C ARG A 76 5.44 -17.30 9.98
N ARG A 77 5.01 -18.51 10.32
CA ARG A 77 5.89 -19.68 10.46
C ARG A 77 6.62 -20.02 9.16
N ASN A 78 5.93 -19.97 8.02
CA ASN A 78 6.47 -20.50 6.77
C ASN A 78 7.12 -19.44 5.87
N LEU A 79 6.66 -18.19 5.95
CA LEU A 79 7.13 -17.09 5.09
C LEU A 79 7.64 -15.88 5.85
N ASN A 80 7.74 -15.93 7.19
CA ASN A 80 8.19 -14.82 8.02
C ASN A 80 7.38 -13.54 7.78
N TYR A 81 6.07 -13.70 7.55
CA TYR A 81 5.16 -12.55 7.54
C TYR A 81 4.77 -12.23 8.97
N ASP A 82 5.15 -11.06 9.45
CA ASP A 82 4.92 -10.60 10.82
C ASP A 82 4.52 -9.12 10.87
N ILE A 83 4.04 -8.58 9.75
CA ILE A 83 3.42 -7.25 9.67
C ILE A 83 2.00 -7.40 9.12
N ALA A 84 1.01 -6.98 9.89
CA ALA A 84 -0.39 -6.95 9.47
C ALA A 84 -0.75 -5.53 9.03
N HIS A 85 -0.98 -5.32 7.74
CA HIS A 85 -1.53 -4.09 7.21
C HIS A 85 -3.06 -4.12 7.29
N LEU A 86 -3.63 -3.43 8.27
CA LEU A 86 -5.08 -3.24 8.38
C LEU A 86 -5.53 -2.21 7.34
N THR A 87 -6.35 -2.67 6.39
CA THR A 87 -6.79 -1.90 5.23
C THR A 87 -8.21 -2.32 4.83
N GLY A 88 -8.70 -1.78 3.72
CA GLY A 88 -9.97 -2.12 3.10
C GLY A 88 -10.54 -0.86 2.49
N GLY A 89 -11.86 -0.67 2.58
CA GLY A 89 -12.46 0.64 2.40
C GLY A 89 -11.93 1.64 3.43
N GLU A 90 -12.59 1.77 4.57
CA GLU A 90 -12.06 2.49 5.74
C GLU A 90 -11.98 1.53 6.94
N PRO A 91 -10.78 1.11 7.38
CA PRO A 91 -10.68 0.15 8.48
C PRO A 91 -11.20 0.70 9.81
N GLY A 92 -11.22 2.03 10.01
CA GLY A 92 -11.77 2.67 11.21
C GLY A 92 -13.27 2.45 11.44
N ILE A 93 -14.02 1.97 10.43
CA ILE A 93 -15.45 1.64 10.56
C ILE A 93 -15.74 0.14 10.66
N ALA A 94 -14.71 -0.72 10.58
CA ALA A 94 -14.89 -2.16 10.70
C ALA A 94 -15.31 -2.54 12.13
N LYS A 95 -16.36 -3.35 12.26
CA LYS A 95 -16.99 -3.77 13.51
C LYS A 95 -16.01 -4.45 14.46
N HIS A 96 -15.12 -5.28 13.91
CA HIS A 96 -14.20 -6.12 14.67
C HIS A 96 -12.75 -5.61 14.67
N LEU A 97 -12.54 -4.31 14.40
CA LEU A 97 -11.20 -3.72 14.27
C LEU A 97 -10.30 -4.00 15.49
N SER A 98 -10.83 -3.92 16.72
CA SER A 98 -10.05 -4.11 17.95
C SER A 98 -9.67 -5.57 18.17
N GLU A 99 -10.62 -6.47 18.00
CA GLU A 99 -10.45 -7.90 18.17
C GLU A 99 -9.50 -8.48 17.14
N ILE A 100 -9.55 -8.00 15.88
CA ILE A 100 -8.58 -8.35 14.84
C ILE A 100 -7.18 -7.83 15.21
N GLY A 101 -7.09 -6.62 15.75
CA GLY A 101 -5.82 -6.06 16.23
C GLY A 101 -5.19 -6.90 17.35
N GLU A 102 -5.98 -7.28 18.34
CA GLU A 102 -5.54 -8.19 19.42
C GLU A 102 -5.08 -9.54 18.87
N LEU A 103 -5.87 -10.15 17.98
CA LEU A 103 -5.54 -11.43 17.37
C LEU A 103 -4.22 -11.36 16.59
N CYS A 104 -3.97 -10.28 15.85
CA CYS A 104 -2.69 -10.07 15.17
C CYS A 104 -1.53 -9.99 16.18
N GLN A 105 -1.69 -9.23 17.26
CA GLN A 105 -0.66 -9.08 18.29
C GLN A 105 -0.38 -10.40 19.03
N ASP A 106 -1.41 -11.19 19.33
CA ASP A 106 -1.28 -12.53 19.93
C ASP A 106 -0.39 -13.44 19.06
N GLU A 107 -0.55 -13.36 17.74
CA GLU A 107 0.27 -14.09 16.77
C GLU A 107 1.60 -13.37 16.45
N SER A 108 1.96 -12.38 17.27
CA SER A 108 3.15 -11.51 17.22
C SER A 108 3.37 -10.80 15.89
N TYR A 109 2.30 -10.32 15.29
CA TYR A 109 2.35 -9.36 14.20
C TYR A 109 2.49 -7.93 14.75
N SER A 110 3.37 -7.14 14.14
CA SER A 110 3.32 -5.68 14.21
C SER A 110 2.18 -5.19 13.31
N ILE A 111 1.45 -4.16 13.74
CA ILE A 111 0.26 -3.70 13.05
C ILE A 111 0.50 -2.33 12.44
N ASN A 112 0.27 -2.26 11.15
CA ASN A 112 0.32 -1.04 10.36
C ASN A 112 -1.10 -0.74 9.86
N MET A 113 -1.63 0.44 10.11
CA MET A 113 -2.99 0.81 9.68
C MET A 113 -2.96 1.88 8.60
N CYS A 114 -3.81 1.74 7.58
CA CYS A 114 -4.03 2.78 6.57
C CYS A 114 -5.45 3.33 6.67
N SER A 115 -5.63 4.59 7.05
CA SER A 115 -6.94 5.20 7.28
C SER A 115 -7.06 6.59 6.64
N ASN A 116 -8.27 7.00 6.30
CA ASN A 116 -8.57 8.38 5.93
C ASN A 116 -8.75 9.34 7.13
N LEU A 117 -8.66 8.82 8.36
CA LEU A 117 -8.74 9.55 9.63
C LEU A 117 -10.03 10.35 9.88
N VAL A 118 -11.12 10.05 9.18
CA VAL A 118 -12.42 10.62 9.52
C VAL A 118 -12.96 10.04 10.83
N TYR A 119 -12.69 8.76 11.10
CA TYR A 119 -13.09 8.08 12.34
C TYR A 119 -11.88 7.81 13.24
N THR A 120 -11.43 8.84 13.97
CA THR A 120 -10.23 8.73 14.81
C THR A 120 -10.44 7.96 16.10
N LYS A 121 -11.63 7.99 16.69
CA LYS A 121 -11.88 7.37 18.00
C LYS A 121 -11.52 5.87 18.05
N PRO A 122 -11.91 5.02 17.08
CA PRO A 122 -11.45 3.63 17.05
C PRO A 122 -9.95 3.48 16.90
N ILE A 123 -9.31 4.34 16.09
CA ILE A 123 -7.86 4.33 15.86
C ILE A 123 -7.10 4.69 17.13
N VAL A 124 -7.52 5.76 17.82
CA VAL A 124 -6.97 6.19 19.11
C VAL A 124 -7.05 5.06 20.13
N ARG A 125 -8.17 4.32 20.20
CA ARG A 125 -8.29 3.16 21.10
C ARG A 125 -7.28 2.06 20.80
N LEU A 126 -6.97 1.81 19.52
CA LEU A 126 -5.92 0.84 19.18
C LEU A 126 -4.54 1.35 19.59
N ILE A 127 -4.27 2.65 19.41
CA ILE A 127 -2.99 3.27 19.79
C ILE A 127 -2.82 3.26 21.31
N ASP A 128 -3.84 3.67 22.08
CA ASP A 128 -3.83 3.66 23.56
C ASP A 128 -3.54 2.24 24.12
N ARG A 129 -3.89 1.19 23.36
CA ARG A 129 -3.65 -0.20 23.71
C ARG A 129 -2.32 -0.75 23.21
N GLY A 130 -1.50 0.08 22.56
CA GLY A 130 -0.23 -0.33 21.97
C GLY A 130 -0.37 -1.33 20.82
N LEU A 131 -1.54 -1.39 20.17
CA LEU A 131 -1.79 -2.33 19.08
C LEU A 131 -1.18 -1.83 17.77
N ILE A 132 -1.21 -0.53 17.49
CA ILE A 132 -0.68 0.04 16.24
C ILE A 132 0.78 0.46 16.41
N SER A 133 1.65 -0.04 15.53
CA SER A 133 3.05 0.39 15.41
C SER A 133 3.22 1.53 14.40
N GLU A 134 2.44 1.53 13.32
CA GLU A 134 2.51 2.54 12.26
C GLU A 134 1.11 2.94 11.78
N LEU A 135 0.88 4.25 11.65
CA LEU A 135 -0.32 4.82 11.05
C LEU A 135 0.04 5.51 9.73
N THR A 136 -0.58 5.09 8.64
CA THR A 136 -0.53 5.80 7.36
C THR A 136 -1.89 6.44 7.10
N PHE A 137 -1.90 7.70 6.69
CA PHE A 137 -3.09 8.34 6.13
C PHE A 137 -2.90 8.68 4.66
N SER A 138 -4.00 8.83 3.92
CA SER A 138 -3.93 9.25 2.52
C SER A 138 -4.31 10.73 2.41
N TYR A 139 -3.44 11.50 1.78
CA TYR A 139 -3.65 12.90 1.45
C TYR A 139 -3.81 13.05 -0.06
N VAL A 140 -4.77 13.87 -0.47
CA VAL A 140 -4.99 14.26 -1.85
C VAL A 140 -4.79 15.77 -1.87
N PRO A 141 -3.78 16.29 -2.57
CA PRO A 141 -3.59 17.72 -2.69
C PRO A 141 -4.85 18.42 -3.20
N LEU A 142 -5.07 19.66 -2.76
CA LEU A 142 -6.07 20.50 -3.39
C LEU A 142 -5.58 20.82 -4.81
N ASP A 143 -6.38 20.37 -5.76
CA ASP A 143 -6.28 20.65 -7.18
C ASP A 143 -6.54 22.15 -7.46
N SER A 144 -5.92 22.72 -8.49
CA SER A 144 -6.11 24.13 -8.86
C SER A 144 -7.56 24.41 -9.26
N GLY A 145 -8.03 25.65 -9.03
CA GLY A 145 -9.46 26.02 -9.01
C GLY A 145 -10.31 25.63 -10.25
N GLU A 146 -9.70 25.43 -11.43
CA GLU A 146 -10.40 25.03 -12.67
C GLU A 146 -10.81 23.54 -12.68
N GLN A 147 -10.20 22.71 -11.83
CA GLN A 147 -10.22 21.23 -11.93
C GLN A 147 -11.43 20.55 -11.25
N ARG A 148 -12.16 21.26 -10.38
CA ARG A 148 -13.35 20.70 -9.68
C ARG A 148 -14.50 20.31 -10.62
N SER A 149 -14.54 20.84 -11.84
CA SER A 149 -15.68 20.70 -12.76
C SER A 149 -15.67 19.42 -13.62
N GLN A 150 -14.53 18.73 -13.74
CA GLN A 150 -14.35 17.69 -14.76
C GLN A 150 -14.64 16.24 -14.27
N LEU A 151 -14.84 16.02 -12.96
CA LEU A 151 -14.96 14.69 -12.35
C LEU A 151 -16.19 14.57 -11.42
N LEU A 152 -17.38 14.84 -11.96
CA LEU A 152 -18.66 14.94 -11.24
C LEU A 152 -19.09 13.73 -10.39
N VAL A 153 -18.49 12.55 -10.59
CA VAL A 153 -18.89 11.28 -9.92
C VAL A 153 -18.12 11.02 -8.62
N TYR A 154 -17.00 11.71 -8.37
CA TYR A 154 -16.10 11.38 -7.27
C TYR A 154 -16.11 12.41 -6.15
N GLN A 155 -16.04 11.92 -4.90
CA GLN A 155 -15.90 12.78 -3.72
C GLN A 155 -14.42 13.10 -3.50
N ARG A 156 -14.06 14.36 -3.73
CA ARG A 156 -12.77 14.90 -3.28
C ARG A 156 -12.90 15.44 -1.86
N PRO A 157 -11.85 15.32 -1.01
CA PRO A 157 -11.85 15.99 0.28
C PRO A 157 -12.00 17.50 0.07
N ASP A 158 -12.91 18.13 0.79
CA ASP A 158 -12.97 19.59 0.87
C ASP A 158 -11.92 20.12 1.86
N GLU A 159 -11.75 21.45 1.89
CA GLU A 159 -10.81 22.12 2.79
C GLU A 159 -11.09 21.81 4.27
N ALA A 160 -12.36 21.79 4.66
CA ALA A 160 -12.75 21.48 6.04
C ALA A 160 -12.30 20.07 6.44
N ARG A 161 -12.45 19.11 5.54
CA ARG A 161 -12.03 17.73 5.78
C ARG A 161 -10.52 17.55 5.79
N ILE A 162 -9.80 18.26 4.92
CA ILE A 162 -8.33 18.31 4.99
C ILE A 162 -7.91 18.89 6.34
N GLY A 163 -8.46 20.06 6.73
CA GLY A 163 -8.22 20.69 8.02
C GLY A 163 -8.43 19.73 9.19
N ASN A 164 -9.59 19.07 9.25
CA ASN A 164 -9.89 18.06 10.27
C ASN A 164 -8.88 16.91 10.29
N THR A 165 -8.40 16.45 9.12
CA THR A 165 -7.39 15.40 9.03
C THR A 165 -6.05 15.87 9.61
N LEU A 166 -5.63 17.10 9.30
CA LEU A 166 -4.39 17.68 9.81
C LEU A 166 -4.45 17.96 11.31
N GLU A 167 -5.60 18.43 11.81
CA GLU A 167 -5.85 18.59 13.24
C GLU A 167 -5.79 17.26 13.98
N ASN A 168 -6.39 16.21 13.42
CA ASN A 168 -6.32 14.86 13.98
C ASN A 168 -4.87 14.34 14.04
N ILE A 169 -4.07 14.57 12.99
CA ILE A 169 -2.64 14.21 13.01
C ILE A 169 -1.87 15.00 14.06
N SER A 170 -2.09 16.31 14.14
CA SER A 170 -1.44 17.17 15.13
C SER A 170 -1.78 16.70 16.55
N HIS A 171 -3.04 16.33 16.80
CA HIS A 171 -3.47 15.75 18.05
C HIS A 171 -2.75 14.44 18.36
N LEU A 172 -2.72 13.49 17.42
CA LEU A 172 -2.02 12.23 17.59
C LEU A 172 -0.52 12.44 17.86
N ARG A 173 0.12 13.35 17.14
CA ARG A 173 1.54 13.69 17.34
C ARG A 173 1.82 14.26 18.71
N SER A 174 0.98 15.17 19.21
CA SER A 174 1.15 15.74 20.54
C SER A 174 1.02 14.73 21.69
N ARG A 175 0.38 13.57 21.45
CA ARG A 175 0.09 12.56 22.47
C ARG A 175 0.92 11.29 22.33
N TYR A 176 1.35 10.93 21.13
CA TYR A 176 2.01 9.65 20.82
C TYR A 176 3.30 9.87 20.03
N HIS A 177 4.34 10.37 20.70
CA HIS A 177 5.64 10.68 20.08
C HIS A 177 6.32 9.46 19.45
N GLU A 178 6.09 8.25 20.00
CA GLU A 178 6.68 7.01 19.49
C GLU A 178 5.93 6.41 18.28
N LEU A 179 4.69 6.84 18.03
CA LEU A 179 3.90 6.32 16.92
C LEU A 179 4.53 6.76 15.58
N VAL A 180 4.82 5.83 14.68
CA VAL A 180 5.28 6.21 13.33
C VAL A 180 4.07 6.62 12.50
N ILE A 181 3.98 7.89 12.12
CA ILE A 181 2.96 8.41 11.21
C ILE A 181 3.57 8.71 9.84
N LYS A 182 2.91 8.19 8.80
CA LYS A 182 3.24 8.43 7.40
C LYS A 182 2.03 8.98 6.65
N THR A 183 2.29 9.62 5.52
CA THR A 183 1.23 10.01 4.58
C THR A 183 1.46 9.41 3.20
N ASN A 184 0.40 8.97 2.53
CA ASN A 184 0.36 8.71 1.09
C ASN A 184 -0.20 9.94 0.39
N ILE A 185 0.66 10.69 -0.28
CA ILE A 185 0.28 11.84 -1.10
C ILE A 185 0.03 11.34 -2.51
N ILE A 186 -1.22 11.38 -2.97
CA ILE A 186 -1.57 10.93 -4.32
C ILE A 186 -1.33 12.07 -5.30
N MET A 187 -0.33 11.92 -6.17
CA MET A 187 -0.04 12.87 -7.24
C MET A 187 -0.86 12.52 -8.47
N SER A 188 -1.70 13.44 -8.92
CA SER A 188 -2.46 13.33 -10.16
C SER A 188 -1.87 14.29 -11.21
N PRO A 189 -2.33 14.23 -12.47
CA PRO A 189 -2.00 15.25 -13.49
C PRO A 189 -2.41 16.68 -13.08
N PHE A 190 -3.33 16.76 -12.13
CA PHE A 190 -4.00 17.98 -11.73
C PHE A 190 -3.40 18.59 -10.46
N SER A 191 -2.63 17.82 -9.69
CA SER A 191 -2.08 18.25 -8.41
C SER A 191 -1.28 19.56 -8.52
N ASP A 192 -1.61 20.51 -7.65
CA ASP A 192 -0.86 21.74 -7.47
C ASP A 192 0.50 21.43 -6.80
N ILE A 193 1.60 21.68 -7.53
CA ILE A 193 2.95 21.37 -7.09
C ILE A 193 3.37 22.22 -5.89
N GLU A 194 3.04 23.51 -5.88
CA GLU A 194 3.44 24.42 -4.80
C GLU A 194 2.72 24.08 -3.50
N ASN A 195 1.41 23.84 -3.59
CA ASN A 195 0.62 23.40 -2.44
C ASN A 195 1.10 22.04 -1.92
N THR A 196 1.42 21.11 -2.83
CA THR A 196 1.94 19.79 -2.43
C THR A 196 3.31 19.92 -1.75
N ALA A 197 4.21 20.76 -2.25
CA ALA A 197 5.49 21.04 -1.61
C ALA A 197 5.28 21.64 -0.21
N GLY A 198 4.37 22.60 -0.06
CA GLY A 198 4.01 23.17 1.25
C GLY A 198 3.45 22.13 2.23
N PHE A 199 2.66 21.17 1.74
CA PHE A 199 2.18 20.05 2.56
C PHE A 199 3.31 19.08 2.97
N ILE A 200 4.30 18.85 2.10
CA ILE A 200 5.47 18.03 2.45
C ILE A 200 6.33 18.73 3.51
N ASP A 201 6.54 20.04 3.39
CA ASP A 201 7.18 20.83 4.45
C ASP A 201 6.41 20.75 5.77
N TRP A 202 5.07 20.85 5.72
CA TRP A 202 4.23 20.62 6.90
C TRP A 202 4.43 19.22 7.49
N CYS A 203 4.56 18.18 6.65
CA CYS A 203 4.80 16.82 7.13
C CYS A 203 6.10 16.73 7.92
N TRP A 204 7.22 17.23 7.37
CA TRP A 204 8.51 17.23 8.04
C TRP A 204 8.47 18.00 9.37
N ASN A 205 7.82 19.16 9.40
CA ASN A 205 7.67 19.99 10.60
C ASN A 205 6.79 19.36 11.68
N ASN A 206 5.97 18.36 11.33
CA ASN A 206 5.09 17.62 12.25
C ASN A 206 5.53 16.16 12.43
N GLU A 207 6.79 15.85 12.12
CA GLU A 207 7.38 14.51 12.24
C GLU A 207 6.62 13.42 11.45
N VAL A 208 5.83 13.81 10.44
CA VAL A 208 5.13 12.89 9.54
C VAL A 208 6.07 12.55 8.39
N LYS A 209 6.21 11.26 8.07
CA LYS A 209 7.06 10.84 6.94
C LYS A 209 6.27 10.95 5.63
N PRO A 210 6.63 11.87 4.71
CA PRO A 210 5.93 12.01 3.44
C PRO A 210 6.27 10.85 2.49
N ARG A 211 5.23 10.26 1.89
CA ARG A 211 5.36 9.31 0.79
C ARG A 211 4.47 9.73 -0.36
N VAL A 212 5.09 10.12 -1.46
CA VAL A 212 4.40 10.41 -2.72
C VAL A 212 4.06 9.10 -3.42
N GLN A 213 2.86 9.01 -3.96
CA GLN A 213 2.40 7.91 -4.79
C GLN A 213 1.78 8.48 -6.05
N ARG A 214 2.16 7.92 -7.20
CA ARG A 214 1.52 8.25 -8.46
C ARG A 214 0.06 7.78 -8.50
N ASP A 215 -0.78 8.51 -9.22
CA ASP A 215 -2.11 8.08 -9.60
C ASP A 215 -1.97 6.86 -10.51
N ARG A 216 -2.60 5.77 -10.11
CA ARG A 216 -2.47 4.49 -10.81
C ARG A 216 -3.34 4.43 -12.08
N SER A 217 -4.23 5.41 -12.29
CA SER A 217 -4.90 5.74 -13.56
C SER A 217 -4.07 5.34 -14.77
N SER A 218 -4.41 4.30 -15.54
CA SER A 218 -3.67 3.99 -16.78
C SER A 218 -3.66 5.17 -17.75
N LEU A 219 -4.70 6.00 -17.72
CA LEU A 219 -4.84 7.21 -18.52
C LEU A 219 -4.08 8.41 -17.94
N ARG A 220 -3.66 8.37 -16.67
CA ARG A 220 -3.11 9.52 -15.93
C ARG A 220 -1.70 9.29 -15.40
N ILE A 221 -1.17 8.07 -15.47
CA ILE A 221 0.11 7.70 -14.86
C ILE A 221 1.30 8.46 -15.44
N SER A 222 1.29 8.76 -16.75
CA SER A 222 2.38 9.50 -17.39
C SER A 222 2.47 10.92 -16.83
N GLU A 223 1.37 11.67 -16.88
CA GLU A 223 1.30 13.04 -16.38
C GLU A 223 1.50 13.10 -14.85
N SER A 224 1.01 12.10 -14.11
CA SER A 224 1.30 11.92 -12.69
C SER A 224 2.80 11.74 -12.41
N THR A 225 3.51 11.02 -13.28
CA THR A 225 4.97 10.86 -13.21
C THR A 225 5.67 12.18 -13.45
N ASP A 226 5.25 12.94 -14.46
CA ASP A 226 5.84 14.25 -14.77
C ASP A 226 5.62 15.25 -13.63
N ASN A 227 4.43 15.27 -13.03
CA ASN A 227 4.18 16.10 -11.85
C ASN A 227 4.98 15.65 -10.62
N THR A 228 5.21 14.35 -10.47
CA THR A 228 6.11 13.83 -9.42
C THR A 228 7.54 14.33 -9.62
N LYS A 229 8.05 14.35 -10.87
CA LYS A 229 9.38 14.92 -11.18
C LYS A 229 9.45 16.41 -10.88
N LYS A 230 8.46 17.19 -11.34
CA LYS A 230 8.38 18.63 -11.04
C LYS A 230 8.38 18.90 -9.53
N LEU A 231 7.69 18.07 -8.75
CA LEU A 231 7.68 18.16 -7.29
C LEU A 231 9.06 17.87 -6.68
N LEU A 232 9.74 16.82 -7.16
CA LEU A 232 11.11 16.51 -6.74
C LEU A 232 12.07 17.66 -7.06
N ASP A 233 11.96 18.24 -8.25
CA ASP A 233 12.77 19.40 -8.67
C ASP A 233 12.47 20.63 -7.81
N ALA A 234 11.19 20.91 -7.53
CA ALA A 234 10.78 22.04 -6.69
C ALA A 234 11.32 21.94 -5.25
N LEU A 235 11.37 20.71 -4.72
CA LEU A 235 11.94 20.41 -3.41
C LEU A 235 13.46 20.20 -3.42
N LYS A 236 14.11 20.24 -4.60
CA LYS A 236 15.55 19.98 -4.81
C LYS A 236 15.98 18.62 -4.27
N MET A 237 15.16 17.61 -4.51
CA MET A 237 15.34 16.25 -3.99
C MET A 237 16.34 15.47 -4.84
N GLU A 238 17.36 14.89 -4.21
CA GLU A 238 18.35 14.04 -4.86
C GLU A 238 18.08 12.56 -4.58
N PRO A 239 18.23 11.66 -5.58
CA PRO A 239 18.01 10.23 -5.40
C PRO A 239 19.06 9.60 -4.49
N LYS A 240 18.63 8.77 -3.53
CA LYS A 240 19.53 8.06 -2.59
C LYS A 240 19.63 6.58 -2.91
N LYS A 241 18.48 5.89 -2.90
CA LYS A 241 18.39 4.44 -3.15
C LYS A 241 16.99 4.04 -3.57
N VAL A 242 16.87 2.89 -4.23
CA VAL A 242 15.59 2.21 -4.46
C VAL A 242 15.48 1.00 -3.56
N ILE A 243 14.36 0.86 -2.86
CA ILE A 243 14.04 -0.33 -2.07
C ILE A 243 13.01 -1.15 -2.82
N ILE A 244 13.35 -2.39 -3.17
CA ILE A 244 12.46 -3.35 -3.82
C ILE A 244 12.04 -4.39 -2.79
N LYS A 245 10.72 -4.57 -2.63
CA LYS A 245 10.17 -5.60 -1.73
C LYS A 245 10.20 -6.97 -2.39
N VAL A 246 10.74 -7.97 -1.70
CA VAL A 246 10.94 -9.32 -2.23
C VAL A 246 10.18 -10.37 -1.41
N PRO A 247 9.22 -11.10 -2.01
CA PRO A 247 8.61 -10.84 -3.31
C PRO A 247 7.50 -9.78 -3.23
N GLY A 248 7.43 -8.87 -4.21
CA GLY A 248 6.45 -7.79 -4.22
C GLY A 248 6.60 -6.80 -5.39
N ALA A 249 5.47 -6.29 -5.88
CA ALA A 249 5.42 -5.35 -7.00
C ALA A 249 5.71 -3.88 -6.62
N THR A 250 6.35 -3.63 -5.47
CA THR A 250 6.53 -2.28 -4.93
C THR A 250 7.99 -1.87 -4.92
N GLU A 251 8.27 -0.74 -5.55
CA GLU A 251 9.50 0.03 -5.43
C GLU A 251 9.24 1.25 -4.54
N SER A 252 10.15 1.48 -3.58
CA SER A 252 10.18 2.69 -2.77
C SER A 252 11.47 3.44 -3.08
N CYS A 253 11.36 4.49 -3.87
CA CYS A 253 12.47 5.35 -4.24
C CYS A 253 12.68 6.36 -3.11
N GLU A 254 13.84 6.35 -2.47
CA GLU A 254 14.20 7.28 -1.41
C GLU A 254 14.96 8.46 -2.00
N PHE A 255 14.55 9.66 -1.60
CA PHE A 255 15.17 10.91 -1.96
C PHE A 255 15.48 11.74 -0.71
N GLU A 256 16.46 12.62 -0.82
CA GLU A 256 16.87 13.53 0.25
C GLU A 256 17.01 14.95 -0.29
N ASP A 257 16.57 15.95 0.48
CA ASP A 257 16.76 17.37 0.15
C ASP A 257 18.14 17.88 0.63
N PRO A 258 18.54 19.13 0.30
CA PRO A 258 19.82 19.69 0.74
C PRO A 258 19.96 19.85 2.27
N ASN A 259 18.88 19.76 3.03
CA ASN A 259 18.86 19.81 4.49
C ASN A 259 18.88 18.41 5.13
N GLY A 260 18.98 17.34 4.33
CA GLY A 260 18.95 15.96 4.83
C GLY A 260 17.55 15.44 5.14
N ARG A 261 16.49 16.11 4.68
CA ARG A 261 15.09 15.68 4.88
C ARG A 261 14.73 14.64 3.84
N GLU A 262 14.18 13.52 4.30
CA GLU A 262 13.86 12.38 3.44
C GLU A 262 12.41 12.38 2.97
N MET A 263 12.19 11.95 1.73
CA MET A 263 10.87 11.60 1.19
C MET A 263 10.97 10.32 0.37
N HIS A 264 9.90 9.53 0.37
CA HIS A 264 9.80 8.37 -0.51
C HIS A 264 8.81 8.60 -1.66
N VAL A 265 9.16 8.15 -2.86
CA VAL A 265 8.23 8.00 -3.99
C VAL A 265 7.96 6.52 -4.20
N LYS A 266 6.69 6.15 -4.12
CA LYS A 266 6.23 4.78 -4.33
C LYS A 266 5.87 4.53 -5.78
N VAL A 267 6.54 3.56 -6.39
CA VAL A 267 6.33 3.11 -7.77
C VAL A 267 5.81 1.67 -7.73
N PHE A 268 4.78 1.36 -8.54
CA PHE A 268 4.28 -0.01 -8.67
C PHE A 268 4.82 -0.61 -9.96
N ASN A 269 5.64 -1.64 -9.82
CA ASN A 269 6.17 -2.36 -10.97
C ASN A 269 5.30 -3.59 -11.24
N LYS A 270 4.58 -3.58 -12.37
CA LYS A 270 3.63 -4.64 -12.72
C LYS A 270 4.25 -5.97 -13.11
N ASN A 271 5.57 -6.03 -13.22
CA ASN A 271 6.28 -7.24 -13.61
C ASN A 271 6.27 -8.31 -12.56
N TYR A 272 6.16 -7.93 -11.29
CA TYR A 272 6.07 -8.95 -10.28
C TYR A 272 4.67 -9.56 -10.29
N ARG A 273 4.64 -10.81 -10.78
CA ARG A 273 3.51 -11.71 -10.72
C ARG A 273 4.06 -13.09 -10.38
N PRO A 274 3.45 -13.82 -9.44
CA PRO A 274 3.74 -15.23 -9.29
C PRO A 274 3.42 -15.94 -10.62
N GLN A 275 4.44 -16.52 -11.26
CA GLN A 275 4.31 -17.24 -12.52
C GLN A 275 3.31 -18.38 -12.37
N GLU A 276 3.30 -19.05 -11.22
CA GLU A 276 2.38 -20.14 -10.99
C GLU A 276 0.92 -19.68 -11.00
N VAL A 277 0.64 -18.47 -10.52
CA VAL A 277 -0.68 -17.82 -10.61
C VAL A 277 -1.00 -17.41 -12.05
N CYS A 278 -0.01 -16.92 -12.78
CA CYS A 278 -0.18 -16.36 -14.12
C CYS A 278 0.03 -17.32 -15.28
N LYS A 279 0.40 -18.59 -15.05
CA LYS A 279 0.75 -19.56 -16.11
C LYS A 279 -0.35 -19.83 -17.14
N LEU A 280 -1.60 -19.48 -16.82
CA LEU A 280 -2.76 -19.63 -17.70
C LEU A 280 -3.24 -18.28 -18.27
N CYS A 281 -2.51 -17.19 -18.03
CA CYS A 281 -2.83 -15.86 -18.52
C CYS A 281 -1.94 -15.52 -19.73
N ASP A 282 -2.49 -14.81 -20.70
CA ASP A 282 -1.69 -14.13 -21.71
C ASP A 282 -0.95 -12.96 -21.06
N GLU A 283 0.37 -13.10 -20.90
CA GLU A 283 1.22 -12.15 -20.17
C GLU A 283 1.16 -10.74 -20.76
N SER A 284 0.93 -10.63 -22.08
CA SER A 284 0.88 -9.37 -22.83
C SER A 284 -0.32 -8.49 -22.47
N ASN A 285 -1.39 -9.08 -21.93
CA ASN A 285 -2.68 -8.41 -21.74
C ASN A 285 -3.10 -8.23 -20.27
N CYS A 286 -2.34 -8.76 -19.31
CA CYS A 286 -2.70 -8.59 -17.91
C CYS A 286 -2.34 -7.19 -17.42
N VAL A 287 -3.35 -6.45 -16.97
CA VAL A 287 -3.25 -5.05 -16.55
C VAL A 287 -3.22 -4.88 -15.03
N LYS A 288 -3.01 -5.91 -14.22
CA LYS A 288 -3.00 -5.77 -12.74
C LYS A 288 -1.76 -6.40 -12.12
N SER A 289 -1.34 -5.85 -10.98
CA SER A 289 -0.25 -6.35 -10.16
C SER A 289 -0.65 -6.34 -8.70
N LEU A 290 -0.14 -7.33 -7.97
CA LEU A 290 -0.38 -7.46 -6.54
C LEU A 290 0.85 -6.97 -5.78
N SER A 291 0.69 -5.87 -5.04
CA SER A 291 1.79 -5.28 -4.26
C SER A 291 2.24 -6.19 -3.11
N SER A 292 1.31 -6.97 -2.54
CA SER A 292 1.50 -7.88 -1.42
C SER A 292 0.28 -8.79 -1.33
N ILE A 293 0.40 -9.97 -0.72
CA ILE A 293 -0.74 -10.87 -0.51
C ILE A 293 -1.83 -10.15 0.30
N ARG A 294 -3.08 -10.30 -0.16
CA ARG A 294 -4.26 -9.79 0.55
C ARG A 294 -5.00 -10.95 1.17
N VAL A 295 -5.54 -10.72 2.36
CA VAL A 295 -6.43 -11.65 3.05
C VAL A 295 -7.82 -11.01 3.06
N TYR A 296 -8.78 -11.72 2.49
CA TYR A 296 -10.19 -11.36 2.55
C TYR A 296 -10.90 -12.36 3.43
N ASP A 297 -11.96 -11.92 4.09
CA ASP A 297 -12.86 -12.83 4.75
C ASP A 297 -14.04 -13.18 3.86
N THR A 298 -14.48 -14.44 3.93
CA THR A 298 -15.64 -14.92 3.18
C THR A 298 -16.67 -15.54 4.11
N THR A 299 -17.87 -15.79 3.59
CA THR A 299 -18.93 -16.50 4.33
C THR A 299 -18.48 -17.83 4.94
N ASN A 300 -17.48 -18.49 4.35
CA ASN A 300 -16.96 -19.76 4.83
C ASN A 300 -15.72 -19.54 5.71
N GLU A 301 -14.63 -19.02 5.14
CA GLU A 301 -13.34 -18.85 5.83
C GLU A 301 -12.49 -17.73 5.20
N PRO A 302 -11.43 -17.26 5.89
CA PRO A 302 -10.46 -16.33 5.30
C PRO A 302 -9.67 -16.95 4.14
N VAL A 303 -9.50 -16.18 3.07
CA VAL A 303 -8.77 -16.60 1.86
C VAL A 303 -7.64 -15.65 1.51
N LEU A 304 -6.56 -16.21 0.98
CA LEU A 304 -5.43 -15.50 0.40
C LEU A 304 -5.74 -15.18 -1.06
N CYS A 305 -5.77 -13.89 -1.39
CA CYS A 305 -5.87 -13.40 -2.76
C CYS A 305 -4.47 -13.17 -3.33
N LEU A 306 -4.21 -13.88 -4.43
CA LEU A 306 -2.95 -13.92 -5.15
C LEU A 306 -3.04 -13.21 -6.51
N CYS A 307 -4.26 -12.86 -6.96
CA CYS A 307 -4.53 -12.10 -8.19
C CYS A 307 -5.79 -11.24 -8.00
N THR A 308 -5.77 -9.99 -8.47
CA THR A 308 -6.93 -9.06 -8.40
C THR A 308 -7.66 -8.92 -9.74
N LEU A 309 -7.38 -9.79 -10.70
CA LEU A 309 -8.02 -9.80 -12.03
C LEU A 309 -8.99 -10.97 -12.19
N ARG A 310 -8.70 -12.11 -11.56
CA ARG A 310 -9.49 -13.34 -11.62
C ARG A 310 -10.06 -13.61 -10.22
N ASP A 311 -11.28 -14.14 -10.18
CA ASP A 311 -11.95 -14.59 -8.95
C ASP A 311 -12.24 -16.10 -9.01
N ASP A 312 -11.26 -16.86 -9.49
CA ASP A 312 -11.35 -18.32 -9.51
C ASP A 312 -10.67 -18.93 -8.27
N ASN A 313 -10.96 -20.20 -7.99
CA ASN A 313 -10.43 -20.92 -6.82
C ASN A 313 -8.89 -21.01 -6.79
N PHE A 314 -8.21 -20.62 -7.87
CA PHE A 314 -6.74 -20.65 -7.93
C PHE A 314 -6.12 -19.29 -7.60
N SER A 315 -6.87 -18.20 -7.78
CA SER A 315 -6.49 -16.85 -7.39
C SER A 315 -6.88 -16.50 -5.96
N ASN A 316 -7.90 -17.20 -5.41
CA ASN A 316 -8.34 -17.10 -4.02
C ASN A 316 -8.30 -18.49 -3.37
N VAL A 317 -7.37 -18.68 -2.42
CA VAL A 317 -7.10 -19.98 -1.80
C VAL A 317 -7.11 -19.90 -0.29
N THR A 318 -7.52 -20.97 0.38
CA THR A 318 -7.36 -21.10 1.84
C THR A 318 -5.88 -21.24 2.19
N VAL A 319 -5.50 -21.02 3.45
CA VAL A 319 -4.09 -21.19 3.86
C VAL A 319 -3.59 -22.62 3.62
N ASP A 320 -4.43 -23.63 3.84
CA ASP A 320 -4.05 -25.04 3.64
C ASP A 320 -3.82 -25.36 2.15
N GLN A 321 -4.63 -24.79 1.27
CA GLN A 321 -4.46 -24.92 -0.17
C GLN A 321 -3.20 -24.18 -0.63
N PHE A 322 -2.96 -22.97 -0.13
CA PHE A 322 -1.78 -22.18 -0.45
C PHE A 322 -0.49 -22.91 -0.09
N LEU A 323 -0.36 -23.44 1.13
CA LEU A 323 0.85 -24.15 1.57
C LEU A 323 1.18 -25.40 0.75
N LYS A 324 0.18 -25.99 0.09
CA LYS A 324 0.34 -27.15 -0.80
C LYS A 324 0.56 -26.76 -2.27
N SER A 325 0.47 -25.47 -2.60
CA SER A 325 0.51 -24.98 -3.97
C SER A 325 1.95 -24.76 -4.47
N SER A 326 2.10 -24.76 -5.79
CA SER A 326 3.35 -24.35 -6.45
C SER A 326 3.66 -22.87 -6.21
N VAL A 327 2.64 -22.02 -6.01
CA VAL A 327 2.80 -20.58 -5.72
C VAL A 327 3.52 -20.36 -4.39
N PHE A 328 3.22 -21.17 -3.37
CA PHE A 328 3.94 -21.10 -2.09
C PHE A 328 5.43 -21.41 -2.26
N ASN A 329 5.77 -22.46 -3.02
CA ASN A 329 7.16 -22.80 -3.31
C ASN A 329 7.87 -21.69 -4.09
N GLU A 330 7.18 -21.07 -5.05
CA GLU A 330 7.70 -19.91 -5.81
C GLU A 330 8.03 -18.73 -4.87
N ILE A 331 7.06 -18.31 -4.03
CA ILE A 331 7.23 -17.20 -3.08
C ILE A 331 8.33 -17.50 -2.06
N LYS A 332 8.38 -18.72 -1.54
CA LYS A 332 9.42 -19.17 -0.63
C LYS A 332 10.80 -19.16 -1.30
N GLY A 333 10.88 -19.61 -2.56
CA GLY A 333 12.08 -19.56 -3.37
C GLY A 333 12.64 -18.14 -3.54
N TYR A 334 11.78 -17.16 -3.82
CA TYR A 334 12.19 -15.76 -3.92
C TYR A 334 12.70 -15.16 -2.61
N LYS A 335 12.17 -15.60 -1.47
CA LYS A 335 12.70 -15.21 -0.15
C LYS A 335 14.07 -15.80 0.12
N THR A 336 14.36 -17.00 -0.39
CA THR A 336 15.67 -17.63 -0.24
C THR A 336 16.71 -17.15 -1.24
N ASP A 337 16.28 -16.75 -2.45
CA ASP A 337 17.13 -16.24 -3.52
C ASP A 337 16.58 -14.91 -4.08
N PRO A 338 16.85 -13.79 -3.40
CA PRO A 338 16.37 -12.47 -3.81
C PRO A 338 17.06 -11.98 -5.08
N ILE A 339 18.23 -12.52 -5.45
CA ILE A 339 18.93 -12.15 -6.68
C ILE A 339 18.18 -12.71 -7.89
N SER A 340 17.80 -13.99 -7.87
CA SER A 340 16.97 -14.57 -8.92
C SER A 340 15.66 -13.82 -9.10
N TYR A 341 15.02 -13.41 -7.99
CA TYR A 341 13.86 -12.54 -8.03
C TYR A 341 14.16 -11.21 -8.73
N PHE A 342 15.25 -10.54 -8.36
CA PHE A 342 15.60 -9.23 -8.89
C PHE A 342 15.94 -9.28 -10.38
N ASP A 343 16.67 -10.30 -10.84
CA ASP A 343 16.98 -10.48 -12.26
C ASP A 343 15.70 -10.66 -13.08
N LYS A 344 14.73 -11.44 -12.58
CA LYS A 344 13.40 -11.56 -13.19
C LYS A 344 12.64 -10.24 -13.16
N PHE A 345 12.67 -9.54 -12.04
CA PHE A 345 12.01 -8.24 -11.86
C PHE A 345 12.50 -7.20 -12.88
N CYS A 346 13.81 -7.23 -13.20
CA CYS A 346 14.46 -6.37 -14.18
C CYS A 346 14.28 -6.79 -15.64
N ALA A 347 13.86 -8.02 -15.94
CA ALA A 347 13.84 -8.53 -17.33
C ALA A 347 12.82 -7.81 -18.24
N HIS A 348 11.72 -7.31 -17.69
CA HIS A 348 10.60 -6.76 -18.49
C HIS A 348 9.96 -5.47 -17.91
N PRO A 349 10.70 -4.42 -17.47
CA PRO A 349 10.19 -3.25 -16.70
C PRO A 349 8.81 -2.75 -17.16
N ASN A 350 7.77 -2.86 -16.31
CA ASN A 350 6.42 -2.32 -16.55
C ASN A 350 6.00 -1.45 -15.37
N PHE A 351 6.42 -0.20 -15.42
CA PHE A 351 6.15 0.74 -14.35
C PHE A 351 4.74 1.35 -14.48
N GLN A 352 3.98 1.28 -13.40
CA GLN A 352 2.65 1.89 -13.24
C GLN A 352 2.47 2.66 -11.96
#